data_AF-A0A6L5K4R3-F1
#
_entry.id   AF-A0A6L5K4R3-F1
#
_cell.length_a   1.000
_cell.length_b   1.000
_cell.length_c   1.000
_cell.angle_alpha   90.00
_cell.angle_beta   90.00
_cell.angle_gamma   90.00
#
_symmetry.space_group_name_H-M   'P 1'
#
loop_
_entity.id
_entity.type
_entity.pdbx_description
1 polymer ?
#
loop_
_entity_poly.entity_id
_entity_poly.type
_entity_poly.pdbx_seq_one_letter_code
_entity_poly.pdbx_strand_id
1 'polypeptide(L)'
;MRALSYTQISLYQNCPLCYKLQYIDGLESKEKGYFSFGTTMHDCAEHFFKVKVPPPPSLEQMLDFYERKWLSEGYESAEEEAEYKAYGREMLTKFWEIHQPDFRMPIAVEHKFTIDIGNVKLTGRIDRVDKLDSGGLAV
;
A
#
# COMPACT_ATOMS: atom_id res chain seq x y z
N MET A 1 14.59 -7.22 -21.11
CA MET A 1 13.80 -8.21 -20.35
C MET A 1 12.84 -7.44 -19.46
N ARG A 2 11.55 -7.79 -19.41
CA ARG A 2 10.61 -7.15 -18.47
C ARG A 2 10.96 -7.56 -17.04
N ALA A 3 10.90 -6.61 -16.11
CA ALA A 3 11.08 -6.91 -14.69
C ALA A 3 9.87 -7.69 -14.16
N LEU A 4 10.11 -8.62 -13.26
CA LEU A 4 9.08 -9.34 -12.51
C LEU A 4 8.79 -8.61 -11.20
N SER A 5 7.54 -8.64 -10.74
CA SER A 5 7.14 -8.19 -9.41
C SER A 5 6.72 -9.35 -8.51
N TYR A 6 6.66 -9.10 -7.20
CA TYR A 6 6.11 -10.07 -6.24
C TYR A 6 4.70 -10.52 -6.63
N THR A 7 3.81 -9.58 -6.99
CA THR A 7 2.44 -9.87 -7.42
C THR A 7 2.41 -10.77 -8.66
N GLN A 8 3.29 -10.52 -9.63
CA GLN A 8 3.44 -11.35 -10.83
C GLN A 8 3.89 -12.77 -10.49
N ILE A 9 4.90 -12.91 -9.63
CA ILE A 9 5.44 -14.22 -9.21
C ILE A 9 4.38 -15.00 -8.43
N SER A 10 3.73 -14.36 -7.45
CA SER A 10 2.68 -14.95 -6.65
C SER A 10 1.50 -15.39 -7.51
N LEU A 11 1.07 -14.57 -8.48
CA LEU A 11 -0.01 -14.95 -9.41
C LEU A 11 0.38 -16.18 -10.23
N TYR A 12 1.61 -16.24 -10.74
CA TYR A 12 2.07 -17.40 -11.50
C TYR A 12 2.14 -18.67 -10.63
N GLN A 13 2.67 -18.57 -9.41
CA GLN A 13 2.76 -19.70 -8.48
C GLN A 13 1.38 -20.24 -8.09
N ASN A 14 0.38 -19.36 -7.94
CA ASN A 14 -0.98 -19.75 -7.59
C ASN A 14 -1.78 -20.24 -8.80
N CYS A 15 -1.70 -19.54 -9.94
CA CYS A 15 -2.41 -19.89 -11.17
C CYS A 15 -1.65 -19.39 -12.42
N PRO A 16 -0.84 -20.26 -13.06
CA PRO A 16 -0.11 -19.91 -14.27
C PRO A 16 -1.00 -19.42 -15.43
N LEU A 17 -2.24 -19.92 -15.51
CA LEU A 17 -3.21 -19.50 -16.53
C LEU A 17 -3.63 -18.04 -16.31
N CYS A 18 -3.95 -17.64 -15.07
CA CYS A 18 -4.26 -16.25 -14.76
C CYS A 18 -3.09 -15.32 -15.08
N TYR A 19 -1.86 -15.73 -14.75
CA TYR A 19 -0.67 -14.97 -15.12
C TYR A 19 -0.56 -14.77 -16.64
N LYS A 20 -0.75 -15.83 -17.43
CA LYS A 20 -0.72 -15.74 -18.89
C LYS A 20 -1.79 -14.78 -19.40
N LEU A 21 -3.04 -14.97 -18.99
CA LEU A 21 -4.15 -14.13 -19.44
C LEU A 21 -3.90 -12.65 -19.15
N GLN A 22 -3.44 -12.33 -17.94
CA GLN A 22 -3.26 -10.94 -17.51
C GLN A 22 -1.97 -10.30 -18.05
N TYR A 23 -0.82 -10.97 -17.95
CA TYR A 23 0.49 -10.35 -18.22
C TYR A 23 1.07 -10.67 -19.60
N ILE A 24 0.61 -11.75 -20.26
CA ILE A 24 1.05 -12.13 -21.61
C ILE A 24 -0.01 -11.74 -22.64
N ASP A 25 -1.25 -12.18 -22.43
CA ASP A 25 -2.35 -11.96 -23.38
C ASP A 25 -3.00 -10.56 -23.21
N GLY A 26 -2.70 -9.86 -22.11
CA GLY A 26 -3.12 -8.47 -21.88
C GLY A 26 -4.58 -8.31 -21.46
N LEU A 27 -5.19 -9.35 -20.89
CA LEU A 27 -6.56 -9.29 -20.40
C LEU A 27 -6.64 -8.41 -19.14
N GLU A 28 -7.42 -7.35 -19.23
CA GLU A 28 -7.66 -6.45 -18.10
C GLU A 28 -8.52 -7.13 -17.03
N SER A 29 -8.08 -7.05 -15.77
CA SER A 29 -8.90 -7.45 -14.64
C SER A 29 -9.95 -6.37 -14.37
N LYS A 30 -11.17 -6.79 -14.04
CA LYS A 30 -12.16 -5.85 -13.50
C LYS A 30 -11.60 -5.18 -12.24
N GLU A 31 -11.75 -3.88 -12.16
CA GLU A 31 -11.50 -3.14 -10.92
C GLU A 31 -12.47 -3.64 -9.85
N LYS A 32 -11.97 -3.73 -8.62
CA LYS A 32 -12.74 -4.18 -7.47
C LYS A 32 -12.50 -3.21 -6.33
N GLY A 33 -13.55 -2.87 -5.60
CA GLY A 33 -13.54 -1.81 -4.58
C GLY A 33 -12.45 -2.02 -3.53
N TYR A 34 -12.15 -3.26 -3.17
CA TYR A 34 -11.06 -3.56 -2.22
C TYR A 34 -9.67 -3.12 -2.69
N PHE A 35 -9.41 -3.00 -4.00
CA PHE A 35 -8.15 -2.46 -4.51
C PHE A 35 -8.09 -0.94 -4.33
N SER A 36 -9.19 -0.24 -4.60
CA SER A 36 -9.35 1.21 -4.38
C SER A 36 -9.25 1.55 -2.89
N PHE A 37 -9.92 0.75 -2.05
CA PHE A 37 -9.83 0.81 -0.60
C PHE A 37 -8.38 0.63 -0.14
N GLY A 38 -7.74 -0.49 -0.51
CA GLY A 38 -6.36 -0.77 -0.12
C GLY A 38 -5.39 0.35 -0.52
N THR A 39 -5.50 0.84 -1.76
CA THR A 39 -4.67 1.95 -2.25
C THR A 39 -4.86 3.21 -1.40
N THR A 40 -6.11 3.58 -1.09
CA THR A 40 -6.40 4.73 -0.23
C THR A 40 -5.80 4.58 1.17
N MET A 41 -5.86 3.37 1.74
CA MET A 41 -5.31 3.07 3.06
C MET A 41 -3.77 3.17 3.08
N HIS A 42 -3.09 2.64 2.04
CA HIS A 42 -1.64 2.76 1.88
C HIS A 42 -1.21 4.22 1.72
N ASP A 43 -1.91 5.00 0.88
CA ASP A 43 -1.66 6.44 0.72
C ASP A 43 -1.73 7.18 2.07
N CYS A 44 -2.71 6.84 2.92
CA CYS A 44 -2.86 7.45 4.25
C CYS A 44 -1.75 7.04 5.23
N ALA A 45 -1.35 5.76 5.23
CA ALA A 45 -0.25 5.28 6.05
C ALA A 45 1.09 5.89 5.61
N GLU A 46 1.32 6.01 4.30
CA GLU A 46 2.47 6.73 3.75
C GLU A 46 2.45 8.19 4.21
N HIS A 47 1.32 8.88 4.09
CA HIS A 47 1.17 10.27 4.52
C HIS A 47 1.53 10.48 6.00
N PHE A 48 1.09 9.55 6.87
CA PHE A 48 1.39 9.59 8.30
C PHE A 48 2.90 9.53 8.59
N PHE A 49 3.64 8.66 7.90
CA PHE A 49 5.06 8.42 8.15
C PHE A 49 6.02 9.30 7.34
N LYS A 50 5.59 9.85 6.20
CA LYS A 50 6.44 10.61 5.26
C LYS A 50 6.68 12.07 5.69
N VAL A 51 6.47 12.39 6.97
CA VAL A 51 6.78 13.71 7.52
C VAL A 51 8.29 13.97 7.49
N LYS A 52 8.68 15.23 7.32
CA LYS A 52 10.10 15.62 7.33
C LYS A 52 10.66 15.76 8.74
N VAL A 53 9.80 16.12 9.69
CA VAL A 53 10.11 16.30 11.10
C VAL A 53 8.92 15.82 11.94
N PRO A 54 9.13 15.21 13.11
CA PRO A 54 8.04 14.89 14.04
C PRO A 54 7.37 16.17 14.55
N PRO A 55 6.12 16.08 15.06
CA PRO A 55 5.28 14.88 15.17
C PRO A 55 4.66 14.45 13.82
N PRO A 56 4.01 13.26 13.75
CA PRO A 56 3.19 12.91 12.59
C PRO A 56 1.96 13.84 12.49
N PRO A 57 1.20 13.79 11.38
CA PRO A 57 -0.04 14.54 11.24
C PRO A 57 -1.03 14.22 12.38
N SER A 58 -1.86 15.20 12.75
CA SER A 58 -2.95 14.95 13.70
C SER A 58 -3.98 13.98 13.10
N LEU A 59 -4.80 13.37 13.96
CA LEU A 59 -5.88 12.48 13.50
C LEU A 59 -6.81 13.22 12.51
N GLU A 60 -7.14 14.48 12.81
CA GLU A 60 -7.94 15.33 11.92
C GLU A 60 -7.29 15.49 10.54
N GLN A 61 -5.99 15.85 10.49
CA GLN A 61 -5.26 15.99 9.23
C GLN A 61 -5.20 14.68 8.44
N MET A 62 -5.06 13.55 9.14
CA MET A 62 -5.04 12.22 8.54
C MET A 62 -6.41 11.86 7.93
N LEU A 63 -7.49 12.13 8.63
CA LEU A 63 -8.85 11.89 8.14
C LEU A 63 -9.24 12.84 7.00
N ASP A 64 -8.78 14.09 7.03
CA ASP A 64 -8.95 15.04 5.91
C ASP A 64 -8.16 14.62 4.67
N PHE A 65 -6.99 14.03 4.85
CA PHE A 65 -6.23 13.44 3.76
C PHE A 65 -6.96 12.23 3.18
N TYR A 66 -7.48 11.34 4.03
CA TYR A 66 -8.28 10.18 3.64
C TYR A 66 -9.50 10.57 2.79
N GLU A 67 -10.28 11.55 3.21
CA GLU A 67 -11.45 12.01 2.45
C GLU A 67 -11.09 12.53 1.06
N ARG A 68 -9.98 13.27 0.93
CA ARG A 68 -9.51 13.80 -0.36
C ARG A 68 -8.89 12.74 -1.27
N LYS A 69 -8.43 11.64 -0.70
CA LYS A 69 -7.75 10.55 -1.41
C LYS A 69 -8.63 9.35 -1.70
N TRP A 70 -9.86 9.35 -1.19
CA TRP A 70 -10.82 8.28 -1.40
C TRP A 70 -11.02 8.01 -2.90
N LEU A 71 -10.80 6.76 -3.29
CA LEU A 71 -11.06 6.22 -4.61
C LEU A 71 -12.39 5.48 -4.59
N SER A 72 -13.32 5.85 -5.47
CA SER A 72 -14.69 5.31 -5.55
C SER A 72 -14.83 4.18 -6.58
N GLU A 73 -13.75 3.83 -7.28
CA GLU A 73 -13.78 2.87 -8.37
C GLU A 73 -13.93 1.42 -7.88
N GLY A 74 -14.76 0.63 -8.57
CA GLY A 74 -14.84 -0.82 -8.41
C GLY A 74 -15.73 -1.36 -7.28
N TYR A 75 -16.38 -0.51 -6.48
CA TYR A 75 -17.41 -0.96 -5.54
C TYR A 75 -18.68 -1.42 -6.27
N GLU A 76 -19.36 -2.41 -5.73
CA GLU A 76 -20.57 -3.01 -6.29
C GLU A 76 -21.79 -2.10 -6.14
N SER A 77 -21.83 -1.28 -5.09
CA SER A 77 -22.88 -0.29 -4.85
C SER A 77 -22.39 0.90 -4.02
N ALA A 78 -23.20 1.97 -3.98
CA ALA A 78 -22.92 3.15 -3.14
C ALA A 78 -23.01 2.81 -1.65
N GLU A 79 -23.84 1.84 -1.28
CA GLU A 79 -23.94 1.32 0.09
C GLU A 79 -22.66 0.60 0.49
N GLU A 80 -22.14 -0.30 -0.36
CA GLU A 80 -20.85 -0.96 -0.11
C GLU A 80 -19.72 0.07 0.01
N GLU A 81 -19.65 1.04 -0.91
CA GLU A 81 -18.66 2.11 -0.85
C GLU A 81 -18.72 2.86 0.48
N ALA A 82 -19.93 3.23 0.94
CA ALA A 82 -20.12 3.91 2.21
C ALA A 82 -19.69 3.06 3.42
N GLU A 83 -19.95 1.75 3.39
CA GLU A 83 -19.50 0.80 4.43
C GLU A 83 -17.98 0.73 4.49
N TYR A 84 -17.29 0.55 3.36
CA TYR A 84 -15.83 0.56 3.31
C TYR A 84 -15.26 1.91 3.74
N LYS A 85 -15.92 3.02 3.36
CA LYS A 85 -15.47 4.35 3.72
C LYS A 85 -15.54 4.60 5.23
N ALA A 86 -16.62 4.16 5.87
CA ALA A 86 -16.76 4.20 7.32
C ALA A 86 -15.73 3.28 8.02
N TYR A 87 -15.54 2.08 7.48
CA TYR A 87 -14.59 1.11 8.00
C TYR A 87 -13.13 1.62 7.93
N GLY A 88 -12.74 2.23 6.82
CA GLY A 88 -11.41 2.84 6.67
C GLY A 88 -11.17 3.97 7.68
N ARG A 89 -12.16 4.82 7.96
CA ARG A 89 -12.05 5.85 9.01
C ARG A 89 -11.80 5.23 10.39
N GLU A 90 -12.49 4.15 10.74
CA GLU A 90 -12.26 3.42 11.99
C GLU A 90 -10.83 2.84 12.05
N MET A 91 -10.40 2.18 10.96
CA MET A 91 -9.06 1.60 10.86
C MET A 91 -7.96 2.66 10.99
N LEU A 92 -8.09 3.80 10.30
CA LEU A 92 -7.10 4.88 10.36
C LEU A 92 -7.06 5.54 11.74
N THR A 93 -8.20 5.64 12.43
CA THR A 93 -8.26 6.14 13.81
C THR A 93 -7.46 5.23 14.74
N LYS A 94 -7.71 3.92 14.71
CA LYS A 94 -6.95 2.93 15.49
C LYS A 94 -5.47 2.91 15.12
N PHE A 95 -5.17 2.99 13.82
CA PHE A 95 -3.80 3.06 13.34
C PHE A 95 -3.06 4.27 13.93
N TRP A 96 -3.69 5.46 13.91
CA TRP A 96 -3.12 6.68 14.48
C TRP A 96 -2.87 6.53 15.98
N GLU A 97 -3.85 6.01 16.73
CA GLU A 97 -3.76 5.79 18.19
C GLU A 97 -2.61 4.84 18.57
N ILE A 98 -2.35 3.81 17.75
CA ILE A 98 -1.25 2.86 17.98
C ILE A 98 0.11 3.49 17.71
N HIS A 99 0.22 4.30 16.65
CA HIS A 99 1.54 4.72 16.13
C HIS A 99 1.98 6.11 16.59
N GLN A 100 1.05 6.98 16.98
CA GLN A 100 1.39 8.35 17.40
C GLN A 100 2.14 8.42 18.75
N PRO A 101 1.81 7.62 19.79
CA PRO A 101 2.45 7.74 21.11
C PRO A 101 3.97 7.46 21.13
N ASP A 102 4.44 6.45 20.39
CA ASP A 102 5.87 6.15 20.19
C ASP A 102 6.24 6.34 18.71
N PHE A 103 5.88 7.50 18.16
CA PHE A 103 6.17 7.78 16.77
C PHE A 103 7.68 7.82 16.51
N ARG A 104 8.13 6.92 15.63
CA ARG A 104 9.49 6.90 15.10
C ARG A 104 9.43 7.10 13.60
N MET A 105 10.29 8.00 13.11
CA MET A 105 10.42 8.20 11.67
C MET A 105 11.09 6.99 11.04
N PRO A 106 10.47 6.34 10.04
CA PRO A 106 11.13 5.30 9.26
C PRO A 106 12.24 5.91 8.40
N ILE A 107 13.17 5.06 7.96
CA ILE A 107 14.21 5.44 6.97
C ILE A 107 13.57 5.70 5.61
N ALA A 108 12.58 4.89 5.24
CA ALA A 108 11.86 5.02 3.99
C ALA A 108 10.44 4.47 4.10
N VAL A 109 9.55 4.99 3.27
CA VAL A 109 8.20 4.47 3.05
C VAL A 109 7.93 4.41 1.55
N GLU A 110 7.08 3.47 1.13
CA GLU A 110 6.73 3.23 -0.27
C GLU A 110 7.97 3.19 -1.19
N HIS A 111 9.07 2.59 -0.68
CA HIS A 111 10.38 2.63 -1.32
C HIS A 111 10.43 1.69 -2.51
N LYS A 112 10.49 2.26 -3.71
CA LYS A 112 10.63 1.50 -4.95
C LYS A 112 12.05 0.95 -5.08
N PHE A 113 12.16 -0.34 -5.40
CA PHE A 113 13.45 -0.97 -5.69
C PHE A 113 13.45 -1.72 -7.02
N THR A 114 14.64 -1.98 -7.53
CA THR A 114 14.89 -2.92 -8.62
C THR A 114 16.23 -3.60 -8.35
N ILE A 115 16.24 -4.93 -8.39
CA ILE A 115 17.44 -5.73 -8.19
C ILE A 115 17.61 -6.72 -9.33
N ASP A 116 18.86 -7.00 -9.68
CA ASP A 116 19.20 -8.00 -10.68
C ASP A 116 19.53 -9.33 -9.98
N ILE A 117 18.79 -10.38 -10.32
CA ILE A 117 18.99 -11.75 -9.82
C ILE A 117 19.34 -12.63 -11.02
N GLY A 118 20.63 -12.86 -11.22
CA GLY A 118 21.14 -13.53 -12.41
C GLY A 118 20.78 -12.75 -13.68
N ASN A 119 19.97 -13.34 -14.56
CA ASN A 119 19.47 -12.70 -15.76
C ASN A 119 18.08 -12.06 -15.60
N VAL A 120 17.45 -12.14 -14.42
CA VAL A 120 16.11 -11.63 -14.14
C VAL A 120 16.19 -10.31 -13.40
N LYS A 121 15.36 -9.32 -13.80
CA LYS A 121 15.14 -8.10 -13.01
C LYS A 121 13.93 -8.31 -12.10
N LEU A 122 14.09 -8.13 -10.78
CA LEU A 122 12.99 -8.10 -9.82
C LEU A 122 12.72 -6.64 -9.42
N THR A 123 11.46 -6.22 -9.42
CA THR A 123 11.04 -4.89 -8.98
C THR A 123 9.89 -4.99 -7.99
N GLY A 124 9.77 -3.98 -7.15
CA GLY A 124 8.71 -3.90 -6.17
C GLY A 124 8.76 -2.59 -5.42
N ARG A 125 7.98 -2.57 -4.35
CA ARG A 125 7.91 -1.47 -3.41
C ARG A 125 7.89 -2.04 -2.00
N ILE A 126 8.67 -1.44 -1.11
CA ILE A 126 8.70 -1.77 0.32
C ILE A 126 7.85 -0.71 1.02
N ASP A 127 6.79 -1.12 1.71
CA ASP A 127 5.82 -0.21 2.31
C ASP A 127 6.47 0.68 3.38
N ARG A 128 7.33 0.09 4.24
CA ARG A 128 8.04 0.80 5.31
C ARG A 128 9.40 0.14 5.59
N VAL A 129 10.41 0.94 5.87
CA VAL A 129 11.75 0.51 6.30
C VAL A 129 12.13 1.24 7.57
N ASP A 130 12.33 0.51 8.67
CA ASP A 130 12.71 1.04 9.98
C ASP A 130 14.17 0.75 10.32
N LYS A 131 14.79 1.65 11.08
CA LYS A 131 16.11 1.42 11.68
C LYS A 131 15.93 0.79 13.06
N LEU A 132 16.61 -0.32 13.29
CA LEU A 132 16.67 -0.94 14.61
C LEU A 132 17.81 -0.35 15.44
N ASP A 133 17.69 -0.41 16.77
CA ASP A 133 18.72 0.05 17.71
C ASP A 133 20.04 -0.74 17.55
N SER A 134 19.97 -1.97 17.05
CA SER A 134 21.14 -2.79 16.68
C SER A 134 21.92 -2.25 15.47
N GLY A 135 21.38 -1.26 14.76
CA GLY A 135 21.90 -0.76 13.49
C GLY A 135 21.36 -1.52 12.26
N GLY A 136 20.59 -2.59 12.45
CA GLY A 136 19.92 -3.32 11.37
C GLY A 136 18.72 -2.57 10.78
N LEU A 137 18.14 -3.13 9.72
CA LEU A 137 16.92 -2.65 9.08
C LEU A 137 15.80 -3.67 9.28
N ALA A 138 14.59 -3.19 9.56
CA ALA A 138 13.35 -3.96 9.53
C ALA A 138 12.48 -3.47 8.37
N VAL A 139 11.79 -4.40 7.73
CA VAL A 139 10.82 -4.17 6.64
C VAL A 139 9.50 -4.84 6.96
#